data_AF-A0AAN9UYE8-F1
#
_entry.id   AF-A0AAN9UYE8-F1
#
_cell.length_a   1.000
_cell.length_b   1.000
_cell.length_c   1.000
_cell.angle_alpha   90.00
_cell.angle_beta   90.00
_cell.angle_gamma   90.00
#
_symmetry.space_group_name_H-M   'P 1'
#
loop_
_entity.id
_entity.type
_entity.pdbx_description
1 polymer ?
#
loop_
_entity_poly.entity_id
_entity_poly.type
_entity_poly.pdbx_seq_one_letter_code
_entity_poly.pdbx_strand_id
1 'polypeptide(L)'
;MWMEVAKKRTRRTVKAQRAIVGASLDVIKEKRSMRPEARSAARAQAIKESKEKKAASAAAKKSDKAKNATASKGQTQRIVGKQGAKGAQSKPAARTK
;
A
#
# COMPACT_ATOMS: atom_id res chain seq x y z
N MET A 1 1.66 67.98 -33.40
CA MET A 1 0.61 66.96 -33.17
C MET A 1 1.32 65.61 -33.08
N TRP A 2 1.39 65.05 -31.88
CA TRP A 2 2.14 63.82 -31.58
C TRP A 2 1.43 62.63 -32.24
N MET A 3 2.13 61.85 -33.06
CA MET A 3 1.59 60.61 -33.64
C MET A 3 1.49 59.53 -32.55
N GLU A 4 0.31 58.93 -32.39
CA GLU A 4 0.11 57.74 -31.58
C GLU A 4 0.90 56.55 -32.15
N VAL A 5 1.94 56.11 -31.44
CA VAL A 5 2.64 54.86 -31.73
C VAL A 5 2.11 53.77 -30.81
N ALA A 6 1.17 52.95 -31.30
CA ALA A 6 0.60 51.83 -30.54
C ALA A 6 1.58 50.63 -30.48
N LYS A 7 1.92 50.17 -29.27
CA LYS A 7 2.83 49.03 -29.07
C LYS A 7 2.11 47.70 -29.35
N LYS A 8 2.60 46.93 -30.34
CA LYS A 8 2.09 45.58 -30.64
C LYS A 8 2.24 44.66 -29.42
N ARG A 9 1.13 44.14 -28.90
CA ARG A 9 1.11 43.13 -27.82
C ARG A 9 1.31 41.73 -28.41
N THR A 10 2.35 41.02 -27.99
CA THR A 10 2.57 39.60 -28.35
C THR A 10 1.59 38.69 -27.60
N ARG A 11 0.92 37.77 -28.31
CA ARG A 11 0.13 36.70 -27.68
C ARG A 11 1.04 35.55 -27.27
N ARG A 12 0.98 35.13 -26.00
CA ARG A 12 1.77 34.00 -25.48
C ARG A 12 0.96 32.71 -25.55
N THR A 13 1.48 31.70 -26.23
CA THR A 13 0.92 30.34 -26.22
C THR A 13 1.77 29.44 -25.33
N VAL A 14 1.14 28.72 -24.39
CA VAL A 14 1.85 27.77 -23.53
C VAL A 14 1.90 26.40 -24.20
N LYS A 15 3.12 25.85 -24.37
CA LYS A 15 3.32 24.49 -24.85
C LYS A 15 3.14 23.51 -23.69
N ALA A 16 1.94 22.95 -23.55
CA ALA A 16 1.57 22.06 -22.46
C ALA A 16 2.08 20.61 -22.62
N GLN A 17 2.31 20.15 -23.86
CA GLN A 17 2.85 18.82 -24.15
C GLN A 17 4.35 18.95 -24.45
N ARG A 18 5.20 18.63 -23.47
CA ARG A 18 6.67 18.58 -23.61
C ARG A 18 7.18 17.20 -23.24
N ALA A 19 8.27 16.77 -23.87
CA ALA A 19 8.97 15.55 -23.47
C ALA A 19 9.48 15.73 -22.04
N ILE A 20 9.49 14.65 -21.26
CA ILE A 20 10.02 14.63 -19.90
C ILE A 20 11.15 13.61 -19.87
N VAL A 21 12.20 13.86 -19.08
CA VAL A 21 13.27 12.88 -18.91
C VAL A 21 12.67 11.54 -18.46
N GLY A 22 13.02 10.46 -19.16
CA GLY A 22 12.48 9.13 -18.91
C GLY A 22 11.21 8.76 -19.69
N ALA A 23 10.60 9.68 -20.45
CA ALA A 23 9.52 9.35 -21.38
C ALA A 23 9.46 10.31 -22.59
N SER A 24 9.49 9.75 -23.81
CA SER A 24 9.31 10.53 -25.03
C SER A 24 7.89 11.10 -25.16
N LEU A 25 7.73 12.14 -25.98
CA LEU A 25 6.43 12.79 -26.21
C LEU A 25 5.36 11.82 -26.72
N ASP A 26 5.76 10.86 -27.56
CA ASP A 26 4.83 9.95 -28.22
C ASP A 26 4.26 8.92 -27.23
N VAL A 27 5.10 8.39 -26.34
CA VAL A 27 4.67 7.50 -25.25
C VAL A 27 3.70 8.19 -24.30
N ILE A 28 3.90 9.48 -24.02
CA ILE A 28 3.00 10.27 -23.17
C ILE A 28 1.65 10.49 -23.86
N LYS A 29 1.64 10.78 -25.18
CA LYS A 29 0.41 10.98 -25.94
C LYS A 29 -0.42 9.70 -26.01
N GLU A 30 0.22 8.59 -26.33
CA GLU A 30 -0.43 7.27 -26.45
C GLU A 30 -1.11 6.87 -25.13
N LYS A 31 -0.38 6.99 -24.00
CA LYS A 31 -0.95 6.71 -22.67
C LYS A 31 -2.11 7.64 -22.31
N ARG A 32 -2.08 8.91 -22.76
CA ARG A 32 -3.14 9.89 -22.53
C ARG A 32 -4.38 9.64 -23.40
N SER A 33 -4.21 9.17 -24.64
CA SER A 33 -5.31 8.86 -25.55
C SER A 33 -6.08 7.58 -25.18
N MET A 34 -5.56 6.77 -24.25
CA MET A 34 -6.26 5.59 -23.77
C MET A 34 -7.63 5.94 -23.16
N ARG A 35 -8.67 5.32 -23.72
CA ARG A 35 -10.07 5.51 -23.28
C ARG A 35 -10.19 5.21 -21.77
N PRO A 36 -11.02 5.97 -21.03
CA PRO A 36 -11.18 5.77 -19.60
C PRO A 36 -11.67 4.36 -19.23
N GLU A 37 -12.43 3.72 -20.11
CA GLU A 37 -12.89 2.34 -19.98
C GLU A 37 -11.73 1.32 -20.02
N ALA A 38 -10.77 1.48 -20.94
CA ALA A 38 -9.58 0.65 -20.98
C ALA A 38 -8.71 0.87 -19.73
N ARG A 39 -8.64 2.13 -19.24
CA ARG A 39 -7.93 2.46 -17.99
C ARG A 39 -8.60 1.85 -16.76
N SER A 40 -9.94 1.83 -16.69
CA SER A 40 -10.65 1.22 -15.56
C SER A 40 -10.53 -0.31 -15.57
N ALA A 41 -10.57 -0.94 -16.75
CA ALA A 41 -10.34 -2.37 -16.90
C ALA A 41 -8.94 -2.79 -16.43
N ALA A 42 -7.89 -2.08 -16.87
CA ALA A 42 -6.52 -2.33 -16.41
C ALA A 42 -6.36 -2.13 -14.89
N ARG A 43 -7.01 -1.10 -14.32
CA ARG A 43 -7.06 -0.92 -12.85
C ARG A 43 -7.74 -2.09 -12.15
N ALA A 44 -8.87 -2.58 -12.67
CA ALA A 44 -9.59 -3.70 -12.09
C ALA A 44 -8.76 -5.00 -12.14
N GLN A 45 -8.07 -5.27 -13.25
CA GLN A 45 -7.14 -6.40 -13.37
C GLN A 45 -5.99 -6.31 -12.36
N ALA A 46 -5.32 -5.14 -12.26
CA ALA A 46 -4.26 -4.93 -11.29
C ALA A 46 -4.72 -5.11 -9.83
N ILE A 47 -5.95 -4.68 -9.51
CA ILE A 47 -6.55 -4.88 -8.19
C ILE A 47 -6.79 -6.37 -7.92
N LYS A 48 -7.29 -7.14 -8.90
CA LYS A 48 -7.49 -8.59 -8.78
C LYS A 48 -6.17 -9.30 -8.52
N GLU A 49 -5.16 -9.06 -9.35
CA GLU A 49 -3.83 -9.64 -9.17
C GLU A 49 -3.20 -9.27 -7.82
N SER A 50 -3.37 -8.03 -7.36
CA SER A 50 -2.87 -7.59 -6.04
C SER A 50 -3.55 -8.35 -4.90
N LYS A 51 -4.86 -8.56 -5.00
CA LYS A 51 -5.62 -9.34 -4.01
C LYS A 51 -5.22 -10.81 -4.01
N GLU A 52 -5.04 -11.41 -5.18
CA GLU A 52 -4.57 -12.79 -5.34
C GLU A 52 -3.15 -12.97 -4.77
N LYS A 53 -2.22 -12.06 -5.09
CA LYS A 53 -0.86 -12.06 -4.51
C LYS A 53 -0.89 -11.93 -2.99
N LYS A 54 -1.76 -11.07 -2.44
CA LYS A 54 -1.95 -10.96 -0.98
C LYS A 54 -2.51 -12.23 -0.37
N ALA A 55 -3.52 -12.84 -0.99
CA ALA A 55 -4.10 -14.10 -0.53
C ALA A 55 -3.08 -15.25 -0.56
N ALA A 56 -2.30 -15.37 -1.64
CA ALA A 56 -1.21 -16.33 -1.77
C ALA A 56 -0.13 -16.11 -0.71
N SER A 57 0.29 -14.86 -0.47
CA SER A 57 1.25 -14.54 0.58
C SER A 57 0.73 -14.84 1.99
N ALA A 58 -0.58 -14.66 2.24
CA ALA A 58 -1.21 -14.96 3.51
C ALA A 58 -1.37 -16.47 3.72
N ALA A 59 -1.69 -17.22 2.66
CA ALA A 59 -1.72 -18.67 2.67
C ALA A 59 -0.33 -19.25 2.94
N ALA A 60 0.71 -18.74 2.27
CA ALA A 60 2.11 -19.11 2.52
C ALA A 60 2.52 -18.85 3.97
N LYS A 61 2.24 -17.65 4.51
CA LYS A 61 2.51 -17.32 5.91
C LYS A 61 1.76 -18.22 6.90
N LYS A 62 0.51 -18.60 6.59
CA LYS A 62 -0.27 -19.54 7.42
C LYS A 62 0.32 -20.95 7.37
N SER A 63 0.72 -21.44 6.18
CA SER A 63 1.38 -22.74 6.06
C SER A 63 2.74 -22.76 6.75
N ASP A 64 3.52 -21.68 6.67
CA ASP A 64 4.81 -21.59 7.33
C ASP A 64 4.65 -21.51 8.85
N LYS A 65 3.66 -20.75 9.35
CA LYS A 65 3.35 -20.71 10.78
C LYS A 65 2.82 -22.05 11.31
N ALA A 66 2.03 -22.79 10.50
CA ALA A 66 1.58 -24.13 10.86
C ALA A 66 2.73 -25.13 10.91
N LYS A 67 3.64 -25.11 9.92
CA LYS A 67 4.87 -25.94 9.90
C LYS A 67 5.78 -25.62 11.09
N ASN A 68 5.93 -24.34 11.43
CA ASN A 68 6.74 -23.92 12.58
C ASN A 68 6.08 -24.28 13.92
N ALA A 69 4.75 -24.27 14.01
CA ALA A 69 4.00 -24.70 15.18
C ALA A 69 4.06 -26.23 15.37
N THR A 70 4.07 -27.02 14.29
CA THR A 70 4.31 -28.47 14.37
C THR A 70 5.75 -28.81 14.72
N ALA A 71 6.73 -28.02 14.26
CA ALA A 71 8.12 -28.14 14.70
C ALA A 71 8.32 -27.77 16.18
N SER A 72 7.48 -26.86 16.72
CA SER A 72 7.50 -26.47 18.14
C SER A 72 6.74 -27.42 19.07
N LYS A 73 5.97 -28.38 18.53
CA LYS A 73 5.15 -29.31 19.34
C LYS A 73 5.96 -30.34 20.14
N GLY A 74 7.29 -30.35 19.97
CA GLY A 74 8.24 -31.14 20.75
C GLY A 74 8.92 -30.41 21.92
N GLN A 75 8.72 -29.10 22.09
CA GLN A 75 9.36 -28.36 23.20
C GLN A 75 8.32 -27.71 24.10
N THR A 76 7.56 -28.56 24.80
CA THR A 76 6.92 -28.16 26.06
C THR A 76 8.03 -28.01 27.12
N GLN A 77 8.74 -26.90 27.08
CA GLN A 77 9.30 -26.34 28.31
C GLN A 77 8.58 -25.01 28.54
N ARG A 78 7.66 -25.04 29.50
CA ARG A 78 7.01 -23.85 30.05
C ARG A 78 8.10 -22.95 30.64
N ILE A 79 8.67 -22.06 29.84
CA ILE A 79 9.41 -20.93 30.36
C ILE A 79 8.36 -19.92 30.82
N VAL A 80 8.01 -20.02 32.10
CA VAL A 80 7.26 -18.98 32.80
C VAL A 80 8.13 -17.73 32.79
N GLY A 81 7.87 -16.82 31.85
CA GLY A 81 8.44 -15.48 31.88
C GLY A 81 8.04 -14.80 33.19
N LYS A 82 8.95 -14.01 33.76
CA LYS A 82 8.87 -13.34 35.07
C LYS A 82 7.60 -12.49 35.28
N GLN A 83 6.79 -12.30 34.25
CA GLN A 83 5.50 -11.63 34.26
C GLN A 83 4.33 -12.54 34.70
N GLY A 84 4.46 -13.87 34.62
CA GLY A 84 3.46 -14.82 35.14
C GLY A 84 3.56 -15.10 36.64
N ALA A 85 4.64 -14.68 37.29
CA ALA A 85 4.88 -14.88 38.73
C ALA A 85 4.13 -13.87 39.62
N LYS A 86 3.54 -12.81 39.04
CA LYS A 86 2.61 -11.93 39.75
C LYS A 86 1.18 -12.33 39.42
N GLY A 87 0.79 -13.52 39.90
CA GLY A 87 -0.60 -13.93 39.94
C GLY A 87 -1.41 -12.96 40.80
N ALA A 88 -2.63 -12.65 40.36
CA ALA A 88 -3.59 -11.81 41.06
C ALA A 88 -3.74 -12.26 42.53
N GLN A 89 -3.77 -11.30 43.46
CA GLN A 89 -3.97 -11.58 44.88
C GLN A 89 -5.24 -12.42 45.08
N SER A 90 -5.10 -13.60 45.68
CA SER A 90 -6.24 -14.38 46.12
C SER A 90 -6.99 -13.59 47.19
N LYS A 91 -8.28 -13.34 46.96
CA LYS A 91 -9.16 -12.63 47.89
C LYS A 91 -9.24 -13.42 49.20
N PRO A 92 -8.88 -12.85 50.36
CA PRO A 92 -8.90 -13.60 51.62
C PRO A 92 -10.35 -13.97 51.98
N ALA A 93 -10.58 -15.27 52.22
CA ALA A 93 -11.86 -15.74 52.73
C ALA A 93 -12.02 -15.27 54.19
N ALA A 94 -13.16 -14.64 54.50
CA ALA A 94 -13.49 -14.25 55.87
C ALA A 94 -13.67 -15.52 56.72
N ARG A 95 -12.77 -15.72 57.69
CA ARG A 95 -12.95 -16.71 58.75
C ARG A 95 -13.53 -15.98 59.96
N THR A 96 -14.83 -16.17 60.20
CA THR A 96 -15.47 -15.88 61.48
C THR A 96 -15.59 -17.19 62.25
N LYS A 97 -15.10 -17.21 63.49
CA LYS A 97 -15.43 -18.18 64.53
C LYS A 97 -16.56 -17.60 65.37
#